data_AF-A0A5C6FH99-F1
#
_entry.id   AF-A0A5C6FH99-F1
#
_cell.length_a   1.000
_cell.length_b   1.000
_cell.length_c   1.000
_cell.angle_alpha   90.00
_cell.angle_beta   90.00
_cell.angle_gamma   90.00
#
_symmetry.space_group_name_H-M   'P 1'
#
loop_
_entity.id
_entity.type
_entity.pdbx_description
1 polymer ?
#
loop_
_entity_poly.entity_id
_entity_poly.type
_entity_poly.pdbx_seq_one_letter_code
_entity_poly.pdbx_strand_id
1 'polypeptide(L)'
;MNSFFVHVVESPSSADLLDGRTEGRVLLESLQISGIQATYNLITDEPTLNEAFGTRLVQAIDHHDRFPIVHLSLHGNNNGLALTNGHFVDWHRLRQYLLPLNNAMNGGLIVSMSACFGISGCIMAMHENEPLPFFALVGHPDSAMWSDAAVGFSAFYHRLSKGASLPDAVVAMKAASGDDRFDLRLGTDVQQFFISFMANYRVEQVRSGLTKSLAQTT
;
A
#
# COMPACT_ATOMS: atom_id res chain seq x y z
N MET A 1 24.59 6.20 -2.84
CA MET A 1 23.67 6.54 -1.74
C MET A 1 22.24 6.38 -2.26
N ASN A 2 21.33 5.89 -1.43
CA ASN A 2 20.12 5.22 -1.90
C ASN A 2 18.91 6.07 -2.35
N SER A 3 18.92 7.38 -2.64
CA SER A 3 17.71 8.20 -3.03
C SER A 3 16.39 8.13 -2.21
N PHE A 4 16.13 7.13 -1.37
CA PHE A 4 14.90 6.91 -0.61
C PHE A 4 15.19 6.55 0.86
N PHE A 5 14.19 6.72 1.71
CA PHE A 5 14.12 6.14 3.05
C PHE A 5 12.78 5.41 3.21
N VAL A 6 12.68 4.50 4.19
CA VAL A 6 11.43 3.75 4.44
C VAL A 6 10.70 4.36 5.65
N HIS A 7 9.49 4.84 5.44
CA HIS A 7 8.62 5.30 6.51
C HIS A 7 7.69 4.18 6.94
N VAL A 8 8.08 3.46 7.99
CA VAL A 8 7.34 2.31 8.54
C VAL A 8 6.25 2.82 9.48
N VAL A 9 5.01 2.42 9.20
CA VAL A 9 3.83 2.63 10.03
C VAL A 9 3.27 1.26 10.37
N GLU A 10 3.31 0.90 11.64
CA GLU A 10 2.92 -0.42 12.13
C GLU A 10 1.76 -0.30 13.13
N SER A 11 0.74 -1.13 12.98
CA SER A 11 -0.39 -1.27 13.91
C SER A 11 -0.74 -2.75 14.10
N PRO A 12 -0.02 -3.46 14.98
CA PRO A 12 -0.31 -4.86 15.28
C PRO A 12 -1.60 -4.95 16.09
N SER A 13 -2.24 -6.13 16.14
CA SER A 13 -3.35 -6.31 17.08
C SER A 13 -2.86 -6.22 18.53
N SER A 14 -3.76 -5.95 19.48
CA SER A 14 -3.40 -5.96 20.91
C SER A 14 -2.78 -7.29 21.37
N ALA A 15 -3.21 -8.41 20.78
CA ALA A 15 -2.64 -9.73 21.06
C ALA A 15 -1.22 -9.87 20.49
N ASP A 16 -0.99 -9.43 19.25
CA ASP A 16 0.34 -9.45 18.65
C ASP A 16 1.32 -8.55 19.41
N LEU A 17 0.88 -7.36 19.82
CA LEU A 17 1.69 -6.46 20.67
C LEU A 17 2.05 -7.11 22.00
N LEU A 18 1.10 -7.77 22.65
CA LEU A 18 1.34 -8.50 23.90
C LEU A 18 2.37 -9.62 23.72
N ASP A 19 2.28 -10.34 22.60
CA ASP A 19 3.20 -11.43 22.24
C ASP A 19 4.55 -10.93 21.66
N GLY A 20 4.73 -9.62 21.48
CA GLY A 20 5.91 -9.03 20.87
C GLY A 20 6.06 -9.28 19.35
N ARG A 21 4.98 -9.68 18.67
CA ARG A 21 4.95 -9.91 17.23
C ARG A 21 4.81 -8.58 16.49
N THR A 22 5.92 -8.07 15.97
CA THR A 22 6.03 -6.75 15.31
C THR A 22 6.89 -6.87 14.05
N GLU A 23 6.25 -7.03 12.89
CA GLU A 23 6.95 -7.19 11.61
C GLU A 23 7.73 -5.93 11.23
N GLY A 24 7.11 -4.76 11.37
CA GLY A 24 7.73 -3.46 11.09
C GLY A 24 8.97 -3.20 11.94
N ARG A 25 9.01 -3.71 13.18
CA ARG A 25 10.22 -3.67 14.01
C ARG A 25 11.32 -4.57 13.47
N VAL A 26 11.01 -5.80 13.08
CA VAL A 26 11.97 -6.74 12.47
C VAL A 26 12.53 -6.15 11.17
N LEU A 27 11.65 -5.58 10.35
CA LEU A 27 12.03 -4.90 9.12
C LEU A 27 12.97 -3.72 9.40
N LEU A 28 12.67 -2.89 10.41
CA LEU A 28 13.52 -1.77 10.79
C LEU A 28 14.97 -2.22 11.07
N GLU A 29 15.16 -3.28 11.84
CA GLU A 29 16.49 -3.83 12.14
C GLU A 29 17.20 -4.31 10.85
N SER A 30 16.47 -4.98 9.97
CA SER A 30 16.99 -5.43 8.67
C SER A 30 17.41 -4.26 7.76
N LEU A 31 16.64 -3.17 7.75
CA LEU A 31 16.94 -1.97 6.98
C LEU A 31 18.19 -1.28 7.51
N GLN A 32 18.30 -1.16 8.84
CA GLN A 32 19.47 -0.56 9.49
C GLN A 32 20.76 -1.32 9.18
N ILE A 33 20.75 -2.66 9.28
CA ILE A 33 21.90 -3.50 8.91
C ILE A 33 22.27 -3.32 7.42
N SER A 34 21.27 -3.13 6.56
CA SER A 34 21.48 -2.88 5.13
C SER A 34 21.93 -1.45 4.81
N GLY A 35 22.07 -0.57 5.81
CA GLY A 35 22.39 0.84 5.62
C GLY A 35 21.27 1.63 4.94
N ILE A 36 20.03 1.14 4.99
CA ILE A 36 18.84 1.81 4.47
C ILE A 36 18.25 2.65 5.60
N GLN A 37 18.11 3.96 5.35
CA GLN A 37 17.48 4.86 6.30
C GLN A 37 16.00 4.55 6.44
N ALA A 38 15.49 4.59 7.66
CA ALA A 38 14.09 4.32 7.95
C ALA A 38 13.64 5.02 9.23
N THR A 39 12.34 5.29 9.30
CA THR A 39 11.65 5.75 10.51
C THR A 39 10.57 4.74 10.89
N TYR A 40 10.37 4.52 12.18
CA TYR A 40 9.39 3.57 12.69
C TYR A 40 8.32 4.27 13.53
N ASN A 41 7.06 3.99 13.23
CA ASN A 41 5.90 4.54 13.91
C ASN A 41 4.97 3.41 14.33
N LEU A 42 4.98 3.09 15.62
CA LEU A 42 3.91 2.27 16.20
C LEU A 42 2.70 3.17 16.41
N ILE A 43 1.61 2.85 15.72
CA ILE A 43 0.33 3.55 15.84
C ILE A 43 -0.72 2.59 16.41
N THR A 44 -1.68 3.13 17.16
CA THR A 44 -2.71 2.31 17.82
C THR A 44 -4.13 2.76 17.51
N ASP A 45 -4.29 3.96 16.96
CA ASP A 45 -5.57 4.63 16.74
C ASP A 45 -5.49 5.70 15.63
N GLU A 46 -6.63 6.29 15.28
CA GLU A 46 -6.70 7.30 14.22
C GLU A 46 -5.85 8.56 14.53
N PRO A 47 -5.82 9.12 15.76
CA PRO A 47 -4.90 10.22 16.09
C PRO A 47 -3.42 9.90 15.82
N THR A 48 -2.94 8.74 16.24
CA THR A 48 -1.53 8.35 16.00
C THR A 48 -1.26 8.04 14.51
N LEU A 49 -2.26 7.52 13.77
CA LEU A 49 -2.22 7.41 12.32
C LEU A 49 -2.08 8.78 11.64
N ASN A 50 -2.89 9.77 12.05
CA ASN A 50 -2.80 11.15 11.55
C ASN A 50 -1.41 11.74 11.80
N GLU A 51 -0.84 11.53 12.99
CA GLU A 51 0.49 12.03 13.35
C GLU A 51 1.59 11.39 12.49
N ALA A 52 1.48 10.07 12.23
CA ALA A 52 2.42 9.33 11.40
C ALA A 52 2.44 9.86 9.95
N PHE A 53 1.28 10.00 9.31
CA PHE A 53 1.17 10.51 7.94
C PHE A 53 1.37 12.03 7.82
N GLY A 54 1.24 12.77 8.92
CA GLY A 54 1.43 14.23 8.97
C GLY A 54 2.81 14.60 9.49
N THR A 55 2.85 15.12 10.72
CA THR A 55 4.04 15.73 11.34
C THR A 55 5.27 14.84 11.29
N ARG A 56 5.14 13.54 11.58
CA ARG A 56 6.30 12.64 11.64
C ARG A 56 6.90 12.35 10.28
N LEU A 57 6.06 12.20 9.25
CA LEU A 57 6.54 12.00 7.89
C LEU A 57 7.26 13.25 7.38
N VAL A 58 6.73 14.45 7.64
CA VAL A 58 7.40 15.71 7.27
C VAL A 58 8.77 15.82 7.95
N GLN A 59 8.83 15.59 9.26
CA GLN A 59 10.09 15.57 9.99
C GLN A 59 11.09 14.53 9.46
N ALA A 60 10.59 13.36 9.05
CA ALA A 60 11.43 12.31 8.46
C ALA A 60 11.99 12.71 7.10
N ILE A 61 11.19 13.38 6.26
CA ILE A 61 11.62 13.90 4.96
C ILE A 61 12.73 14.94 5.17
N ASP A 62 12.53 15.90 6.08
CA ASP A 62 13.53 16.93 6.39
C ASP A 62 14.82 16.33 6.97
N HIS A 63 14.70 15.31 7.82
CA HIS A 63 15.84 14.67 8.46
C HIS A 63 16.67 13.80 7.50
N HIS A 64 16.02 13.05 6.62
CA HIS A 64 16.70 12.12 5.73
C HIS A 64 17.14 12.74 4.41
N ASP A 65 16.51 13.85 3.98
CA ASP A 65 16.75 14.50 2.69
C ASP A 65 16.63 13.50 1.51
N ARG A 66 15.57 12.68 1.57
CA ARG A 66 15.29 11.58 0.62
C ARG A 66 13.79 11.40 0.42
N PHE A 67 13.42 10.72 -0.67
CA PHE A 67 12.01 10.39 -0.92
C PHE A 67 11.51 9.26 0.00
N PRO A 68 10.31 9.37 0.59
CA PRO A 68 9.75 8.30 1.40
C PRO A 68 9.18 7.17 0.52
N ILE A 69 9.45 5.93 0.90
CA ILE A 69 8.57 4.80 0.60
C ILE A 69 7.75 4.53 1.85
N VAL A 70 6.42 4.60 1.76
CA VAL A 70 5.54 4.31 2.90
C VAL A 70 5.37 2.80 3.00
N HIS A 71 5.68 2.26 4.17
CA HIS A 71 5.48 0.84 4.49
C HIS A 71 4.43 0.71 5.58
N LEU A 72 3.36 -0.05 5.31
CA LEU A 72 2.25 -0.27 6.21
C LEU A 72 2.26 -1.73 6.68
N SER A 73 2.58 -1.96 7.96
CA SER A 73 2.50 -3.26 8.64
C SER A 73 1.26 -3.30 9.54
N LEU A 74 0.15 -3.83 9.03
CA LEU A 74 -1.13 -3.85 9.73
C LEU A 74 -1.93 -5.10 9.37
N HIS A 75 -2.90 -5.45 10.21
CA HIS A 75 -3.97 -6.37 9.78
C HIS A 75 -4.88 -5.69 8.76
N GLY A 76 -5.46 -6.49 7.88
CA GLY A 76 -6.31 -5.98 6.81
C GLY A 76 -7.27 -7.02 6.25
N ASN A 77 -8.20 -6.53 5.45
CA ASN A 77 -9.10 -7.34 4.64
C ASN A 77 -9.39 -6.62 3.32
N ASN A 78 -10.30 -7.15 2.51
CA ASN A 78 -10.65 -6.58 1.21
C ASN A 78 -11.18 -5.13 1.23
N ASN A 79 -11.58 -4.61 2.39
CA ASN A 79 -12.21 -3.30 2.53
C ASN A 79 -11.32 -2.25 3.21
N GLY A 80 -10.16 -2.64 3.77
CA GLY A 80 -9.33 -1.72 4.54
C GLY A 80 -8.38 -2.38 5.53
N LEU A 81 -7.90 -1.56 6.47
CA LEU A 81 -6.89 -1.89 7.47
C LEU A 81 -7.47 -1.75 8.88
N ALA A 82 -7.01 -2.60 9.80
CA ALA A 82 -7.40 -2.53 11.21
C ALA A 82 -6.26 -1.96 12.05
N LEU A 83 -6.58 -0.99 12.91
CA LEU A 83 -5.67 -0.45 13.91
C LEU A 83 -5.71 -1.28 15.20
N THR A 84 -4.70 -1.15 16.05
CA THR A 84 -4.59 -1.88 17.32
C THR A 84 -5.84 -1.77 18.19
N ASN A 85 -6.45 -0.58 18.28
CA ASN A 85 -7.64 -0.35 19.10
C ASN A 85 -8.93 -0.94 18.50
N GLY A 86 -8.86 -1.61 17.35
CA GLY A 86 -10.01 -2.17 16.63
C GLY A 86 -10.71 -1.19 15.68
N HIS A 87 -10.25 0.07 15.59
CA HIS A 87 -10.73 1.00 14.56
C HIS A 87 -10.37 0.47 13.17
N PHE A 88 -11.32 0.57 12.24
CA PHE A 88 -11.16 0.10 10.88
C PHE A 88 -11.08 1.27 9.90
N VAL A 89 -9.96 1.36 9.19
CA VAL A 89 -9.67 2.39 8.19
C VAL A 89 -9.95 1.81 6.81
N ASP A 90 -11.07 2.22 6.20
CA ASP A 90 -11.39 1.79 4.85
C ASP A 90 -10.45 2.41 3.79
N TRP A 91 -10.50 1.87 2.57
CA TRP A 91 -9.67 2.38 1.47
C TRP A 91 -9.94 3.85 1.12
N HIS A 92 -11.19 4.31 1.23
CA HIS A 92 -11.50 5.71 0.95
C HIS A 92 -10.82 6.63 1.97
N ARG A 93 -10.83 6.25 3.25
CA ARG A 93 -10.15 6.97 4.31
C ARG A 93 -8.64 6.92 4.14
N LEU A 94 -8.06 5.76 3.81
CA LEU A 94 -6.63 5.65 3.53
C LEU A 94 -6.21 6.52 2.33
N ARG A 95 -7.05 6.61 1.30
CA ARG A 95 -6.85 7.51 0.16
C ARG A 95 -6.68 8.97 0.59
N GLN A 96 -7.44 9.42 1.59
CA GLN A 96 -7.36 10.80 2.10
C GLN A 96 -5.99 11.11 2.74
N TYR A 97 -5.31 10.11 3.29
CA TYR A 97 -3.93 10.25 3.80
C TYR A 97 -2.89 10.26 2.69
N LEU A 98 -3.04 9.36 1.71
CA LEU A 98 -2.02 9.15 0.68
C LEU A 98 -2.07 10.20 -0.44
N LEU A 99 -3.26 10.73 -0.77
CA LEU A 99 -3.42 11.67 -1.88
C LEU A 99 -2.60 12.96 -1.72
N PRO A 100 -2.63 13.67 -0.56
CA PRO A 100 -1.80 14.87 -0.37
C PRO A 100 -0.31 14.54 -0.47
N LEU A 101 0.10 13.37 0.04
CA LEU A 101 1.49 12.92 0.00
C LEU A 101 1.94 12.63 -1.44
N ASN A 102 1.14 11.88 -2.21
CA ASN A 102 1.48 11.60 -3.60
C ASN A 102 1.55 12.88 -4.44
N ASN A 103 0.66 13.84 -4.19
CA ASN A 103 0.72 15.15 -4.84
C ASN A 103 2.01 15.90 -4.49
N ALA A 104 2.41 15.91 -3.21
CA ALA A 104 3.67 16.53 -2.78
C ALA A 104 4.90 15.83 -3.38
N MET A 105 4.79 14.55 -3.70
CA MET A 105 5.82 13.75 -4.38
C MET A 105 5.73 13.78 -5.91
N ASN A 106 4.98 14.71 -6.50
CA ASN A 106 4.75 14.81 -7.95
C ASN A 106 4.29 13.49 -8.59
N GLY A 107 3.46 12.73 -7.87
CA GLY A 107 2.91 11.46 -8.35
C GLY A 107 3.85 10.26 -8.23
N GLY A 108 4.91 10.35 -7.41
CA GLY A 108 5.93 9.32 -7.25
C GLY A 108 5.82 8.44 -5.98
N LEU A 109 4.72 8.50 -5.23
CA LEU A 109 4.60 7.78 -3.95
C LEU A 109 4.53 6.26 -4.16
N ILE A 110 5.46 5.53 -3.54
CA ILE A 110 5.43 4.07 -3.46
C ILE A 110 4.86 3.68 -2.10
N VAL A 111 3.87 2.79 -2.11
CA VAL A 111 3.22 2.24 -0.92
C VAL A 111 3.44 0.73 -0.88
N SER A 112 4.00 0.25 0.22
CA SER A 112 4.20 -1.18 0.50
C SER A 112 3.23 -1.62 1.59
N MET A 113 2.33 -2.54 1.27
CA MET A 113 1.30 -3.08 2.15
C MET A 113 1.72 -4.46 2.67
N SER A 114 2.31 -4.47 3.86
CA SER A 114 2.49 -5.68 4.68
C SER A 114 1.20 -5.94 5.45
N ALA A 115 0.14 -6.28 4.70
CA ALA A 115 -1.19 -6.53 5.22
C ALA A 115 -1.90 -7.60 4.38
N CYS A 116 -2.74 -8.39 5.04
CA CYS A 116 -3.66 -9.29 4.33
C CYS A 116 -4.53 -8.48 3.37
N PHE A 117 -4.65 -8.95 2.13
CA PHE A 117 -5.35 -8.29 1.03
C PHE A 117 -4.82 -6.89 0.71
N GLY A 118 -3.53 -6.63 0.96
CA GLY A 118 -2.89 -5.34 0.70
C GLY A 118 -3.06 -4.83 -0.74
N ILE A 119 -3.13 -5.72 -1.74
CA ILE A 119 -3.39 -5.33 -3.14
C ILE A 119 -4.82 -4.78 -3.34
N SER A 120 -5.79 -5.13 -2.48
CA SER A 120 -7.14 -4.56 -2.53
C SER A 120 -7.14 -3.04 -2.29
N GLY A 121 -6.06 -2.47 -1.75
CA GLY A 121 -5.80 -1.03 -1.74
C GLY A 121 -5.81 -0.36 -3.13
N CYS A 122 -5.74 -1.13 -4.22
CA CYS A 122 -5.97 -0.64 -5.58
C CYS A 122 -7.33 0.04 -5.76
N ILE A 123 -8.33 -0.28 -4.94
CA ILE A 123 -9.64 0.39 -4.93
C ILE A 123 -9.48 1.91 -4.79
N MET A 124 -8.45 2.40 -4.08
CA MET A 124 -8.18 3.83 -3.93
C MET A 124 -7.86 4.55 -5.25
N ALA A 125 -7.45 3.82 -6.29
CA ALA A 125 -7.14 4.35 -7.62
C ALA A 125 -8.29 4.15 -8.63
N MET A 126 -9.40 3.52 -8.24
CA MET A 126 -10.55 3.24 -9.11
C MET A 126 -11.48 4.45 -9.21
N HIS A 127 -10.99 5.54 -9.80
CA HIS A 127 -11.73 6.78 -9.99
C HIS A 127 -11.55 7.32 -11.42
N GLU A 128 -12.61 7.83 -12.03
CA GLU A 128 -12.54 8.52 -13.32
C GLU A 128 -12.08 9.97 -13.13
N ASN A 129 -10.98 10.38 -13.78
CA ASN A 129 -10.48 11.76 -13.80
C ASN A 129 -10.09 12.36 -12.43
N GLU A 130 -9.82 11.53 -11.42
CA GLU A 130 -9.28 11.99 -10.14
C GLU A 130 -7.77 11.71 -10.02
N PRO A 131 -7.03 12.51 -9.24
CA PRO A 131 -5.62 12.23 -8.97
C PRO A 131 -5.44 10.90 -8.24
N LEU A 132 -4.30 10.26 -8.50
CA LEU A 132 -3.96 8.97 -7.92
C LEU A 132 -3.40 9.15 -6.50
N PRO A 133 -3.75 8.25 -5.56
CA PRO A 133 -3.19 8.28 -4.21
C PRO A 133 -1.80 7.66 -4.10
N PHE A 134 -1.33 6.95 -5.13
CA PHE A 134 0.00 6.36 -5.18
C PHE A 134 0.45 6.19 -6.64
N PHE A 135 1.77 6.15 -6.84
CA PHE A 135 2.40 5.69 -8.07
C PHE A 135 2.33 4.17 -8.18
N ALA A 136 2.80 3.49 -7.14
CA ALA A 136 2.94 2.05 -7.08
C ALA A 136 2.47 1.50 -5.73
N LEU A 137 1.76 0.39 -5.78
CA LEU A 137 1.31 -0.38 -4.63
C LEU A 137 1.95 -1.77 -4.70
N VAL A 138 2.70 -2.14 -3.66
CA VAL A 138 3.26 -3.48 -3.48
C VAL A 138 2.52 -4.14 -2.33
N GLY A 139 2.13 -5.40 -2.47
CA GLY A 139 1.43 -6.10 -1.39
C GLY A 139 1.05 -7.51 -1.77
N HIS A 140 0.18 -8.12 -0.97
CA HIS A 140 -0.31 -9.46 -1.18
C HIS A 140 -1.81 -9.45 -1.55
N PRO A 141 -2.29 -10.29 -2.50
CA PRO A 141 -3.69 -10.30 -2.93
C PRO A 141 -4.64 -10.96 -1.92
N ASP A 142 -4.14 -11.91 -1.13
CA ASP A 142 -4.91 -12.62 -0.09
C ASP A 142 -4.26 -12.44 1.29
N SER A 143 -4.36 -13.42 2.18
CA SER A 143 -3.60 -13.47 3.44
C SER A 143 -2.09 -13.61 3.20
N ALA A 144 -1.30 -12.74 3.83
CA ALA A 144 0.14 -12.86 3.93
C ALA A 144 0.51 -13.34 5.35
N MET A 145 1.37 -14.35 5.46
CA MET A 145 2.00 -14.66 6.75
C MET A 145 3.01 -13.57 7.09
N TRP A 146 2.99 -13.08 8.33
CA TRP A 146 3.91 -12.03 8.77
C TRP A 146 5.39 -12.43 8.69
N SER A 147 5.71 -13.71 8.91
CA SER A 147 7.07 -14.24 8.71
C SER A 147 7.55 -14.01 7.28
N ASP A 148 6.69 -14.30 6.31
CA ASP A 148 7.01 -14.29 4.90
C ASP A 148 7.06 -12.85 4.39
N ALA A 149 6.17 -11.99 4.92
CA ALA A 149 6.21 -10.55 4.70
C ALA A 149 7.51 -9.93 5.22
N ALA A 150 7.94 -10.25 6.44
CA ALA A 150 9.19 -9.74 7.02
C ALA A 150 10.40 -10.09 6.13
N VAL A 151 10.53 -11.37 5.74
CA VAL A 151 11.63 -11.84 4.88
C VAL A 151 11.55 -11.22 3.49
N GLY A 152 10.34 -11.19 2.92
CA GLY A 152 10.08 -10.65 1.59
C GLY A 152 10.40 -9.16 1.50
N PHE A 153 9.90 -8.34 2.42
CA PHE A 153 10.12 -6.89 2.41
C PHE A 153 11.57 -6.53 2.72
N SER A 154 12.25 -7.27 3.60
CA SER A 154 13.69 -7.14 3.78
C SER A 154 14.45 -7.33 2.46
N ALA A 155 14.13 -8.39 1.70
CA ALA A 155 14.73 -8.63 0.39
C ALA A 155 14.35 -7.55 -0.64
N PHE A 156 13.08 -7.15 -0.68
CA PHE A 156 12.57 -6.09 -1.55
C PHE A 156 13.36 -4.79 -1.40
N TYR A 157 13.44 -4.24 -0.19
CA TYR A 157 14.15 -2.98 0.05
C TYR A 157 15.66 -3.13 -0.13
N HIS A 158 16.23 -4.28 0.25
CA HIS A 158 17.63 -4.55 -0.02
C HIS A 158 17.92 -4.49 -1.53
N ARG A 159 17.08 -5.08 -2.39
CA ARG A 159 17.28 -5.01 -3.85
C ARG A 159 17.08 -3.61 -4.41
N LEU A 160 16.04 -2.88 -3.97
CA LEU A 160 15.85 -1.49 -4.35
C LEU A 160 17.06 -0.62 -3.99
N SER A 161 17.65 -0.83 -2.80
CA SER A 161 18.86 -0.11 -2.39
C SER A 161 20.07 -0.33 -3.29
N LYS A 162 20.08 -1.45 -4.03
CA LYS A 162 21.14 -1.81 -4.98
C LYS A 162 20.80 -1.40 -6.41
N GLY A 163 19.76 -0.59 -6.61
CA GLY A 163 19.36 -0.04 -7.91
C GLY A 163 18.47 -0.97 -8.75
N ALA A 164 17.88 -2.01 -8.15
CA ALA A 164 16.89 -2.83 -8.84
C ALA A 164 15.62 -2.02 -9.18
N SER A 165 14.95 -2.38 -10.27
CA SER A 165 13.61 -1.86 -10.57
C SER A 165 12.57 -2.38 -9.57
N LEU A 166 11.40 -1.73 -9.49
CA LEU A 166 10.29 -2.22 -8.64
C LEU A 166 9.88 -3.67 -9.00
N PRO A 167 9.68 -4.04 -10.28
CA PRO A 167 9.42 -5.44 -10.64
C PRO A 167 10.52 -6.41 -10.19
N ASP A 168 11.79 -6.07 -10.39
CA ASP A 168 12.90 -6.95 -9.99
C ASP A 168 13.00 -7.11 -8.47
N ALA A 169 12.69 -6.06 -7.73
CA ALA A 169 12.62 -6.11 -6.27
C ALA A 169 11.47 -7.01 -5.79
N VAL A 170 10.32 -6.99 -6.47
CA VAL A 170 9.20 -7.91 -6.19
C VAL A 170 9.54 -9.35 -6.56
N VAL A 171 10.30 -9.60 -7.63
CA VAL A 171 10.81 -10.95 -7.94
C VAL A 171 11.69 -11.48 -6.81
N ALA A 172 12.57 -10.65 -6.27
CA ALA A 172 13.41 -11.05 -5.14
C ALA A 172 12.61 -11.23 -3.84
N MET A 173 11.59 -10.39 -3.62
CA MET A 173 10.65 -10.54 -2.50
C MET A 173 10.02 -11.92 -2.49
N LYS A 174 9.44 -12.34 -3.63
CA LYS A 174 8.84 -13.67 -3.81
C LYS A 174 9.84 -14.80 -3.55
N ALA A 175 11.02 -14.69 -4.15
CA ALA A 175 12.05 -15.71 -4.01
C ALA A 175 12.53 -15.88 -2.56
N ALA A 176 12.64 -14.78 -1.81
CA ALA A 176 13.08 -14.80 -0.42
C ALA A 176 12.00 -15.30 0.53
N SER A 177 10.75 -14.87 0.34
CA SER A 177 9.62 -15.27 1.18
C SER A 177 9.15 -16.70 0.91
N GLY A 178 9.39 -17.22 -0.30
CA GLY A 178 8.78 -18.46 -0.76
C GLY A 178 7.30 -18.31 -1.15
N ASP A 179 6.77 -17.08 -1.21
CA ASP A 179 5.40 -16.79 -1.65
C ASP A 179 5.40 -16.00 -2.96
N ASP A 180 5.03 -16.68 -4.05
CA ASP A 180 4.97 -16.11 -5.40
C ASP A 180 3.80 -15.16 -5.64
N ARG A 181 2.89 -14.99 -4.67
CA ARG A 181 1.66 -14.19 -4.81
C ARG A 181 1.84 -12.71 -4.48
N PHE A 182 2.97 -12.30 -3.88
CA PHE A 182 3.26 -10.87 -3.76
C PHE A 182 3.17 -10.19 -5.13
N ASP A 183 2.74 -8.94 -5.16
CA ASP A 183 2.40 -8.30 -6.43
C ASP A 183 2.70 -6.81 -6.42
N LEU A 184 2.79 -6.26 -7.62
CA LEU A 184 2.98 -4.84 -7.90
C LEU A 184 1.81 -4.34 -8.76
N ARG A 185 1.25 -3.20 -8.37
CA ARG A 185 0.21 -2.51 -9.13
C ARG A 185 0.58 -1.05 -9.31
N LEU A 186 0.60 -0.59 -10.55
CA LEU A 186 0.76 0.83 -10.86
C LEU A 186 -0.60 1.51 -10.79
N GLY A 187 -0.67 2.68 -10.15
CA GLY A 187 -1.92 3.42 -9.99
C GLY A 187 -2.55 3.79 -11.33
N THR A 188 -1.73 4.12 -12.33
CA THR A 188 -2.16 4.43 -13.70
C THR A 188 -2.83 3.24 -14.37
N ASP A 189 -2.28 2.03 -14.20
CA ASP A 189 -2.82 0.82 -14.83
C ASP A 189 -4.16 0.45 -14.20
N VAL A 190 -4.26 0.55 -12.88
CA VAL A 190 -5.50 0.33 -12.13
C VAL A 190 -6.59 1.32 -12.56
N GLN A 191 -6.25 2.61 -12.63
CA GLN A 191 -7.20 3.64 -13.05
C GLN A 191 -7.64 3.46 -14.50
N GLN A 192 -6.71 3.18 -15.42
CA GLN A 192 -7.04 2.96 -16.83
C GLN A 192 -7.92 1.72 -17.02
N PHE A 193 -7.65 0.65 -16.27
CA PHE A 193 -8.51 -0.53 -16.24
C PHE A 193 -9.93 -0.16 -15.78
N PHE A 194 -10.05 0.60 -14.70
CA PHE A 194 -11.34 1.02 -14.16
C PHE A 194 -12.13 1.91 -15.14
N ILE A 195 -11.49 2.91 -15.75
CA ILE A 195 -12.11 3.77 -16.78
C ILE A 195 -12.65 2.92 -17.94
N SER A 196 -11.85 1.97 -18.42
CA SER A 196 -12.22 1.08 -19.52
C SER A 196 -13.38 0.17 -19.14
N PHE A 197 -13.36 -0.39 -17.92
CA PHE A 197 -14.44 -1.19 -17.36
C PHE A 197 -15.75 -0.40 -17.27
N MET A 198 -15.72 0.82 -16.72
CA MET A 198 -16.90 1.68 -16.58
C MET A 198 -17.47 2.10 -17.93
N ALA A 199 -16.62 2.38 -18.92
CA ALA A 199 -17.06 2.67 -20.28
C ALA A 199 -17.85 1.50 -20.89
N ASN A 200 -17.33 0.28 -20.77
CA ASN A 200 -18.00 -0.93 -21.27
C ASN A 200 -19.31 -1.20 -20.51
N TYR A 201 -19.29 -1.09 -19.18
CA TYR A 201 -20.46 -1.29 -18.34
C TYR A 201 -21.62 -0.34 -18.72
N ARG A 202 -21.31 0.95 -18.98
CA ARG A 202 -22.31 1.92 -19.45
C ARG A 202 -22.92 1.52 -20.79
N VAL A 203 -22.11 1.04 -21.74
CA VAL A 203 -22.61 0.56 -23.04
C VAL A 203 -23.56 -0.63 -22.88
N GLU A 204 -23.22 -1.58 -22.02
CA GLU A 204 -24.06 -2.75 -21.73
C GLU A 204 -25.38 -2.37 -21.05
N GLN A 205 -25.35 -1.45 -20.09
CA GLN A 205 -26.56 -0.95 -19.45
C GLN A 205 -27.51 -0.28 -20.44
N VAL A 206 -26.99 0.57 -21.35
CA VAL A 206 -27.80 1.21 -22.39
C VAL A 206 -28.41 0.16 -23.32
N ARG A 207 -27.64 -0.83 -23.77
CA ARG A 207 -28.15 -1.93 -24.61
C ARG A 207 -29.26 -2.71 -23.91
N SER A 208 -29.05 -3.10 -22.66
CA SER A 208 -30.04 -3.83 -21.86
C SER A 208 -31.32 -3.02 -21.65
N GLY A 209 -31.21 -1.71 -21.39
CA GLY A 209 -32.35 -0.81 -21.28
C GLY A 209 -33.15 -0.68 -22.58
N LEU A 210 -32.47 -0.55 -23.72
CA LEU A 210 -33.11 -0.50 -25.04
C LEU A 210 -33.85 -1.79 -25.38
N THR A 211 -33.24 -2.96 -25.14
CA THR A 211 -33.89 -4.26 -25.38
C THR A 211 -35.14 -4.44 -24.52
N LYS A 212 -35.11 -4.02 -23.24
CA LYS A 212 -36.28 -4.07 -22.35
C LYS A 212 -37.40 -3.13 -22.80
N SER A 213 -37.07 -1.92 -23.28
CA SER A 213 -38.05 -0.95 -23.77
C SER A 213 -38.75 -1.42 -25.05
N LEU A 214 -38.00 -2.00 -25.99
CA LEU A 214 -38.54 -2.55 -27.23
C LEU A 214 -39.42 -3.79 -27.00
N ALA A 215 -39.13 -4.60 -25.98
CA ALA A 215 -39.95 -5.76 -25.62
C ALA A 215 -41.27 -5.40 -24.89
N GLN A 216 -41.41 -4.16 -24.39
CA GLN A 216 -42.64 -3.68 -23.73
C GLN A 216 -43.59 -2.95 -24.69
N THR A 217 -43.15 -2.70 -25.92
CA THR A 217 -43.93 -2.00 -26.97
C THR A 217 -44.49 -2.93 -28.05
N THR A 218 -44.26 -4.24 -27.92
CA THR A 218 -44.84 -5.34 -28.71
C THR A 218 -45.77 -6.19 -27.86
#